data_AF-A0A0G1IUF3-F1
#
_entry.id   AF-A0A0G1IUF3-F1
#
_cell.length_a   1.000
_cell.length_b   1.000
_cell.length_c   1.000
_cell.angle_alpha   90.00
_cell.angle_beta   90.00
_cell.angle_gamma   90.00
#
_symmetry.space_group_name_H-M   'P 1'
#
loop_
_entity.id
_entity.type
_entity.pdbx_description
1 polymer ?
#
loop_
_entity_poly.entity_id
_entity_poly.type
_entity_poly.pdbx_seq_one_letter_code
_entity_poly.pdbx_strand_id
1 'polypeptide(L)' 'MPIIKSAKKALRQSAKRRVKNQTWKNKLNEAVKKAVLEKSAPALSQAYKIIDKSAKRGLIKKNKASRMKSRLAR' A
#
# COMPACT_ATOMS: atom_id res chain seq x y z
N MET A 1 -0.70 -18.22 -22.09
CA MET A 1 0.76 -18.13 -22.36
C MET A 1 1.00 -16.93 -23.27
N PRO A 2 2.01 -16.06 -23.03
CA PRO A 2 2.21 -14.89 -23.90
C PRO A 2 2.78 -15.31 -25.26
N ILE A 3 2.04 -14.99 -26.32
CA ILE A 3 2.38 -15.38 -27.71
C ILE A 3 3.40 -14.38 -28.30
N ILE A 4 3.09 -13.09 -28.22
CA ILE A 4 3.95 -12.00 -28.75
C ILE A 4 5.09 -11.61 -27.79
N LYS A 5 6.21 -11.11 -28.34
CA LYS A 5 7.42 -10.71 -27.58
C LYS A 5 7.11 -9.68 -26.48
N SER A 6 6.25 -8.70 -26.78
CA SER A 6 5.82 -7.66 -25.83
C SER A 6 5.05 -8.25 -24.65
N ALA A 7 4.19 -9.25 -24.88
CA ALA A 7 3.42 -9.92 -23.83
C ALA A 7 4.34 -10.74 -22.90
N LYS A 8 5.37 -11.41 -23.46
CA LYS A 8 6.39 -12.12 -22.64
C LYS A 8 7.14 -11.13 -21.72
N LYS A 9 7.49 -9.94 -22.24
CA LYS A 9 8.10 -8.86 -21.45
C LYS A 9 7.15 -8.31 -20.39
N ALA A 10 5.89 -8.08 -20.73
CA ALA A 10 4.87 -7.58 -19.82
C ALA A 10 4.64 -8.54 -18.64
N LEU A 11 4.62 -9.86 -18.89
CA LEU A 11 4.50 -10.87 -17.83
C LEU A 11 5.67 -10.80 -16.84
N ARG A 12 6.92 -10.70 -17.32
CA ARG A 12 8.08 -10.55 -16.43
C ARG A 12 8.01 -9.26 -15.60
N GLN A 13 7.61 -8.16 -16.23
CA GLN A 13 7.47 -6.87 -15.55
C GLN A 13 6.35 -6.90 -14.50
N SER A 14 5.20 -7.51 -14.81
CA SER A 14 4.06 -7.60 -13.90
C SER A 14 4.41 -8.45 -12.67
N ALA A 15 5.11 -9.57 -12.85
CA ALA A 15 5.60 -10.40 -11.75
C ALA A 15 6.52 -9.61 -10.80
N LYS A 16 7.52 -8.90 -11.34
CA LYS A 16 8.42 -8.05 -10.55
C LYS A 16 7.68 -6.93 -9.81
N ARG A 17 6.73 -6.27 -10.48
CA ARG A 17 5.89 -5.23 -9.87
C ARG A 17 4.98 -5.79 -8.78
N ARG A 18 4.42 -6.99 -8.98
CA ARG A 18 3.56 -7.68 -8.00
C ARG A 18 4.29 -7.92 -6.69
N VAL A 19 5.51 -8.48 -6.74
CA VAL A 19 6.32 -8.72 -5.53
C VAL A 19 6.58 -7.43 -4.77
N LYS A 20 7.03 -6.38 -5.47
CA LYS A 20 7.25 -5.05 -4.86
C LYS A 20 5.98 -4.49 -4.24
N ASN A 21 4.86 -4.52 -4.94
CA ASN A 21 3.59 -4.00 -4.45
C ASN A 21 3.05 -4.82 -3.27
N GLN A 22 3.29 -6.13 -3.24
CA GLN A 22 2.88 -7.00 -2.14
C GLN A 22 3.56 -6.60 -0.83
N THR A 23 4.87 -6.33 -0.85
CA THR A 23 5.59 -5.89 0.36
C THR A 23 5.02 -4.59 0.93
N TRP A 24 4.65 -3.63 0.07
CA TRP A 24 4.04 -2.38 0.52
C TRP A 24 2.61 -2.55 0.99
N LYS A 25 1.83 -3.46 0.38
CA LYS A 25 0.48 -3.79 0.85
C LYS A 25 0.53 -4.40 2.25
N ASN A 26 1.45 -5.33 2.50
CA ASN A 26 1.60 -5.95 3.82
C ASN A 26 2.00 -4.89 4.87
N LYS A 27 2.99 -4.05 4.56
CA LYS A 27 3.39 -2.93 5.44
C LYS A 27 2.24 -1.98 5.77
N LEU A 28 1.40 -1.66 4.77
CA LEU A 28 0.23 -0.81 4.98
C LEU A 28 -0.80 -1.48 5.90
N ASN A 29 -1.11 -2.76 5.66
CA ASN A 29 -2.07 -3.50 6.47
C ASN A 29 -1.59 -3.65 7.92
N GLU A 30 -0.31 -3.97 8.12
CA GLU A 30 0.30 -4.08 9.45
C GLU A 30 0.30 -2.74 10.19
N ALA A 31 0.68 -1.65 9.53
CA ALA A 31 0.70 -0.33 10.14
C ALA A 31 -0.70 0.12 10.57
N VAL A 32 -1.71 -0.13 9.74
CA VAL A 32 -3.11 0.17 10.08
C VAL A 32 -3.59 -0.70 11.22
N LYS A 33 -3.27 -2.01 11.21
CA LYS A 33 -3.64 -2.93 12.30
C LYS A 33 -3.02 -2.48 13.63
N LYS A 34 -1.73 -2.13 13.64
CA LYS A 34 -1.04 -1.62 14.84
C LYS A 34 -1.67 -0.32 15.35
N ALA A 35 -1.96 0.63 14.47
CA ALA A 35 -2.60 1.88 14.85
C ALA A 35 -3.99 1.69 15.48
N VAL A 36 -4.77 0.71 14.99
CA VAL A 36 -6.08 0.39 15.54
C VAL A 36 -5.98 -0.29 16.91
N LEU A 37 -4.98 -1.16 17.12
CA LEU A 37 -4.79 -1.91 18.36
C LEU A 37 -4.20 -1.06 19.49
N GLU A 38 -3.10 -0.35 19.21
CA GLU A 38 -2.36 0.38 20.25
C GLU A 38 -2.97 1.76 20.55
N LYS A 39 -3.62 2.40 19.56
CA LYS A 39 -4.15 3.77 19.65
C LYS A 39 -3.14 4.81 20.20
N SER A 40 -1.85 4.53 20.08
CA SER A 40 -0.78 5.40 20.55
C SER A 40 -0.47 6.48 19.50
N ALA A 41 -0.13 7.69 19.95
CA ALA A 41 0.33 8.78 19.08
C ALA A 41 1.47 8.36 18.12
N PRO A 42 2.52 7.62 18.55
CA PRO A 42 3.57 7.16 17.64
C PRO A 42 3.06 6.16 16.60
N ALA A 43 2.19 5.21 16.96
CA ALA A 43 1.63 4.24 16.01
C ALA A 43 0.76 4.92 14.94
N LEU A 44 -0.05 5.92 15.34
CA LEU A 44 -0.86 6.73 14.42
C LEU A 44 0.01 7.54 13.46
N SER A 45 1.06 8.20 13.95
CA SER A 45 2.01 8.95 13.13
C SER A 45 2.70 8.06 12.08
N GLN A 46 3.14 6.87 12.49
CA GLN A 46 3.72 5.88 11.57
C GLN A 46 2.70 5.40 10.53
N ALA A 47 1.46 5.12 10.93
CA ALA A 47 0.41 4.70 10.01
C ALA A 47 0.09 5.78 8.97
N TYR A 48 -0.06 7.04 9.37
CA TYR A 48 -0.27 8.15 8.44
C TYR A 48 0.86 8.30 7.44
N LYS A 49 2.12 8.23 7.90
CA LYS A 49 3.30 8.27 7.02
C LYS A 49 3.29 7.15 5.99
N ILE A 50 2.89 5.94 6.38
CA ILE A 50 2.85 4.78 5.48
C ILE A 50 1.68 4.88 4.49
N ILE A 51 0.51 5.35 4.93
CA ILE A 51 -0.67 5.59 4.09
C ILE A 51 -0.34 6.60 3.00
N ASP A 52 0.26 7.73 3.36
CA ASP A 52 0.58 8.80 2.41
C ASP A 52 1.68 8.39 1.42
N LYS A 53 2.71 7.67 1.89
CA LYS A 53 3.73 7.08 0.99
C LYS A 53 3.11 6.06 0.02
N SER A 54 2.14 5.27 0.46
CA SER A 54 1.45 4.28 -0.38
C SER A 54 0.58 4.96 -1.43
N ALA A 55 -0.04 6.10 -1.10
CA ALA A 55 -0.78 6.91 -2.05
C ALA A 55 0.14 7.57 -3.08
N LYS A 56 1.28 8.15 -2.65
CA LYS A 56 2.29 8.75 -3.54
C LYS A 56 2.86 7.74 -4.55
N ARG A 57 3.04 6.49 -4.12
CA ARG A 57 3.51 5.38 -4.97
C ARG A 57 2.44 4.82 -5.92
N GLY A 58 1.20 5.31 -5.84
CA GLY A 58 0.08 4.82 -6.65
C GLY A 58 -0.44 3.44 -6.24
N LEU A 59 -0.07 2.93 -5.06
CA LEU A 59 -0.54 1.64 -4.56
C LEU A 59 -2.00 1.70 -4.12
N ILE A 60 -2.40 2.84 -3.55
CA ILE A 60 -3.79 3.17 -3.23
C ILE A 60 -4.15 4.51 -3.88
N LYS A 61 -5.43 4.69 -4.23
CA LYS A 61 -5.94 5.97 -4.72
C LYS A 61 -5.96 7.01 -3.58
N LYS A 62 -5.82 8.29 -3.92
CA LYS A 62 -5.84 9.41 -2.95
C LYS A 62 -7.07 9.36 -2.04
N ASN A 63 -8.25 9.11 -2.60
CA ASN A 63 -9.50 9.02 -1.83
C ASN A 63 -9.51 7.84 -0.83
N LYS A 64 -8.87 6.71 -1.20
CA LYS A 64 -8.72 5.58 -0.28
C LYS A 64 -7.82 5.96 0.89
N ALA A 65 -6.71 6.67 0.63
CA ALA A 65 -5.84 7.18 1.68
C ALA A 65 -6.60 8.13 2.63
N SER A 66 -7.33 9.11 2.09
CA SER A 66 -8.14 10.03 2.90
C SER A 66 -9.18 9.31 3.76
N ARG A 67 -9.89 8.33 3.19
CA ARG A 67 -10.85 7.50 3.93
C ARG A 67 -10.20 6.72 5.07
N MET A 68 -9.01 6.17 4.85
CA MET A 68 -8.27 5.43 5.88
C MET A 68 -7.81 6.36 7.01
N LYS A 69 -7.32 7.56 6.68
CA LYS A 69 -6.95 8.56 7.69
C LYS A 69 -8.15 9.01 8.52
N SER A 70 -9.27 9.33 7.86
CA SER A 70 -10.51 9.71 8.55
C SER A 70 -11.02 8.63 9.50
N ARG A 71 -10.89 7.34 9.14
CA ARG A 71 -11.28 6.23 10.01
C ARG A 71 -10.36 6.02 11.21
N LEU A 72 -9.08 6.36 11.10
CA LEU A 72 -8.11 6.28 12.19
C LEU A 72 -8.16 7.49 13.13
N ALA A 73 -8.73 8.60 12.66
CA ALA A 73 -8.92 9.81 13.46
C ALA A 73 -10.20 9.80 14.30
N ARG A 74 -11.13 8.89 14.00
CA ARG A 74 -12.31 8.60 14.84
C ARG A 74 -11.94 7.57 15.90
#